data_AF-A0A432GQY7-F1
#
_entry.id   AF-A0A432GQY7-F1
#
_cell.length_a   1.000
_cell.length_b   1.000
_cell.length_c   1.000
_cell.angle_alpha   90.00
_cell.angle_beta   90.00
_cell.angle_gamma   90.00
#
_symmetry.space_group_name_H-M   'P 1'
#
loop_
_entity.id
_entity.type
_entity.pdbx_description
1 polymer ?
#
loop_
_entity_poly.entity_id
_entity_poly.type
_entity_poly.pdbx_seq_one_letter_code
_entity_poly.pdbx_strand_id
1 'polypeptide(L)'
;MIIGVLKEIHPGERRVAMAPSVAKQCIKNGHSVLLEHGAGIIANFTDDQYEDSGVEIVESAHKIWEKTDVILKIRPPEETHETEEHEADLLRKGACLICLLNPGRNSDLLKRLAKTGGTAIAVDAIPRISRAQSMDVLSSMANISGYRAVTEAAHNFGRLFTGQITAAGRIPPAKVLVIGAGVAGLSAIGAAQSLGAIVRAFDTRTSVREEIQSMGAEYLETNLEEDGAGSGGYAKTMSKEFIESEMNLFAEQAKEVNIIITTAAIPGK
;
A
#
# COMPACT_ATOMS: atom_id res chain seq x y z
N MET A 1 -20.55 12.24 -16.82
CA MET A 1 -19.11 12.05 -17.06
C MET A 1 -18.86 10.60 -17.37
N ILE A 2 -17.87 10.32 -18.22
CA ILE A 2 -17.40 8.99 -18.57
C ILE A 2 -16.10 8.72 -17.79
N ILE A 3 -16.09 7.68 -16.98
CA ILE A 3 -14.92 7.23 -16.21
C ILE A 3 -14.26 6.08 -16.98
N GLY A 4 -12.96 6.17 -17.22
CA GLY A 4 -12.14 5.13 -17.83
C GLY A 4 -11.29 4.41 -16.82
N VAL A 5 -11.26 3.09 -16.89
CA VAL A 5 -10.40 2.24 -16.05
C VAL A 5 -9.52 1.44 -17.00
N LEU A 6 -8.22 1.71 -16.96
CA LEU A 6 -7.23 1.09 -17.84
C LEU A 6 -6.64 -0.16 -17.19
N LYS A 7 -6.15 -1.07 -18.04
CA LYS A 7 -5.26 -2.15 -17.63
C LYS A 7 -3.90 -1.57 -17.27
N GLU A 8 -3.27 -2.13 -16.25
CA GLU A 8 -1.91 -1.75 -15.89
C GLU A 8 -0.91 -2.46 -16.82
N ILE A 9 0.00 -1.68 -17.41
CA ILE A 9 1.04 -2.18 -18.31
C ILE A 9 2.35 -2.55 -17.57
N HIS A 10 2.47 -2.13 -16.31
CA HIS A 10 3.66 -2.36 -15.51
C HIS A 10 3.86 -3.85 -15.22
N PRO A 11 5.04 -4.43 -15.52
CA PRO A 11 5.31 -5.84 -15.27
C PRO A 11 5.05 -6.22 -13.81
N GLY A 12 4.19 -7.21 -13.61
CA GLY A 12 3.86 -7.74 -12.28
C GLY A 12 2.88 -6.87 -11.49
N GLU A 13 2.32 -5.80 -12.04
CA GLU A 13 1.14 -5.15 -11.45
C GLU A 13 -0.08 -6.07 -11.61
N ARG A 14 -0.77 -6.30 -10.49
CA ARG A 14 -1.86 -7.29 -10.40
C ARG A 14 -3.17 -6.65 -9.95
N ARG A 15 -3.15 -5.37 -9.62
CA ARG A 15 -4.30 -4.59 -9.15
C ARG A 15 -4.99 -3.91 -10.32
N VAL A 16 -6.25 -3.54 -10.10
CA VAL A 16 -7.06 -2.72 -11.00
C VAL A 16 -7.63 -1.54 -10.22
N ALA A 17 -7.76 -0.38 -10.87
CA ALA A 17 -8.12 0.86 -10.18
C ALA A 17 -9.58 0.92 -9.69
N MET A 18 -10.44 0.03 -10.17
CA MET A 18 -11.85 -0.01 -9.79
C MET A 18 -12.37 -1.45 -9.73
N ALA A 19 -12.96 -1.84 -8.60
CA ALA A 19 -13.70 -3.10 -8.48
C ALA A 19 -15.12 -2.98 -9.07
N PRO A 20 -15.76 -4.08 -9.53
CA PRO A 20 -17.11 -4.03 -10.11
C PRO A 20 -18.16 -3.38 -9.20
N SER A 21 -18.08 -3.64 -7.88
CA SER A 21 -18.99 -3.05 -6.89
C SER A 21 -18.90 -1.51 -6.83
N VAL A 22 -17.71 -0.95 -7.01
CA VAL A 22 -17.48 0.50 -7.06
C VAL A 22 -17.98 1.06 -8.39
N ALA A 23 -17.74 0.37 -9.50
CA ALA A 23 -18.24 0.77 -10.81
C ALA A 23 -19.77 0.89 -10.82
N LYS A 24 -20.46 -0.10 -10.23
CA LYS A 24 -21.92 -0.07 -10.05
C LYS A 24 -22.40 1.15 -9.28
N GLN A 25 -21.66 1.58 -8.25
CA GLN A 25 -21.98 2.78 -7.48
C GLN A 25 -21.77 4.06 -8.30
N CYS A 26 -20.68 4.16 -9.07
CA CYS A 26 -20.45 5.28 -9.99
C CYS A 26 -21.57 5.40 -11.02
N ILE A 27 -22.02 4.28 -11.59
CA ILE A 27 -23.12 4.25 -12.56
C ILE A 27 -24.44 4.70 -11.92
N LYS A 28 -24.74 4.22 -10.71
CA LYS A 28 -25.92 4.66 -9.94
C LYS A 28 -25.91 6.17 -9.67
N ASN A 29 -24.73 6.78 -9.56
CA ASN A 29 -24.57 8.22 -9.37
C ASN A 29 -24.62 9.03 -10.69
N GLY A 30 -24.93 8.40 -11.83
CA GLY A 30 -25.13 9.07 -13.11
C GLY A 30 -23.87 9.18 -13.98
N HIS A 31 -22.85 8.36 -13.73
CA HIS A 31 -21.66 8.26 -14.57
C HIS A 31 -21.73 7.06 -15.52
N SER A 32 -21.00 7.11 -16.63
CA SER A 32 -20.72 5.92 -17.45
C SER A 32 -19.34 5.41 -17.09
N VAL A 33 -19.12 4.10 -17.13
CA VAL A 33 -17.82 3.49 -16.85
C VAL A 33 -17.40 2.66 -18.06
N LEU A 34 -16.21 2.95 -18.58
CA LEU A 34 -15.52 2.16 -19.59
C LEU A 34 -14.36 1.43 -18.90
N LEU A 35 -14.20 0.14 -19.18
CA LEU A 35 -13.08 -0.68 -18.69
C LEU A 35 -12.34 -1.28 -19.88
N GLU A 36 -11.02 -1.27 -19.83
CA GLU A 36 -10.21 -2.00 -20.80
C GLU A 36 -10.40 -3.52 -20.65
N HIS A 37 -10.56 -4.23 -21.76
CA HIS A 37 -10.71 -5.70 -21.76
C HIS A 37 -9.61 -6.37 -20.93
N GLY A 38 -10.03 -7.21 -19.97
CA GLY A 38 -9.13 -7.97 -19.12
C GLY A 38 -8.37 -7.18 -18.06
N ALA A 39 -8.67 -5.89 -17.85
CA ALA A 39 -8.00 -5.07 -16.83
C ALA A 39 -8.12 -5.64 -15.40
N GLY A 40 -9.24 -6.30 -15.10
CA GLY A 40 -9.51 -6.86 -13.77
C GLY A 40 -9.10 -8.32 -13.56
N ILE A 41 -8.74 -9.05 -14.62
CA ILE A 41 -8.60 -10.53 -14.57
C ILE A 41 -7.60 -10.97 -13.50
N ILE A 42 -6.44 -10.33 -13.44
CA ILE A 42 -5.37 -10.68 -12.49
C ILE A 42 -5.78 -10.36 -11.04
N ALA A 43 -6.65 -9.37 -10.86
CA ALA A 43 -7.25 -9.00 -9.57
C ALA A 43 -8.47 -9.88 -9.20
N ASN A 44 -8.74 -10.95 -9.97
CA ASN A 44 -9.89 -11.85 -9.84
C ASN A 44 -11.25 -11.16 -10.10
N PHE A 45 -11.27 -10.20 -11.02
CA PHE A 45 -12.51 -9.66 -11.57
C PHE A 45 -12.60 -9.95 -13.07
N THR A 46 -13.58 -10.75 -13.48
CA THR A 46 -13.81 -11.04 -14.90
C THR A 46 -14.56 -9.92 -15.57
N ASP A 47 -14.41 -9.80 -16.89
CA ASP A 47 -15.15 -8.80 -17.68
C ASP A 47 -16.66 -8.97 -17.54
N ASP A 48 -17.17 -10.20 -17.53
CA ASP A 48 -18.58 -10.50 -17.24
C ASP A 48 -19.06 -9.86 -15.92
N GLN A 49 -18.25 -9.88 -14.85
CA GLN A 49 -18.62 -9.26 -13.57
C GLN A 49 -18.73 -7.72 -13.66
N TYR A 50 -17.94 -7.11 -14.55
CA TYR A 50 -18.03 -5.69 -14.84
C TYR A 50 -19.26 -5.38 -15.71
N GLU A 51 -19.53 -6.19 -16.74
CA GLU A 51 -20.73 -6.07 -17.58
C GLU A 51 -22.02 -6.21 -16.74
N ASP A 52 -22.08 -7.20 -15.84
CA ASP A 52 -23.16 -7.38 -14.87
C ASP A 52 -23.34 -6.17 -13.94
N SER A 53 -22.30 -5.36 -13.79
CA SER A 53 -22.30 -4.11 -13.02
C SER A 53 -22.67 -2.88 -13.87
N GLY A 54 -22.92 -3.06 -15.16
CA GLY A 54 -23.29 -2.03 -16.14
C GLY A 54 -22.10 -1.30 -16.77
N VAL A 55 -20.89 -1.85 -16.65
CA VAL A 55 -19.67 -1.31 -17.26
C VAL A 55 -19.60 -1.71 -18.73
N GLU A 56 -19.16 -0.79 -19.58
CA GLU A 56 -18.87 -1.09 -21.00
C GLU A 56 -17.41 -1.55 -21.13
N ILE A 57 -17.21 -2.74 -21.67
CA ILE A 57 -15.87 -3.29 -21.94
C ILE A 57 -15.35 -2.75 -23.28
N VAL A 58 -14.09 -2.32 -23.30
CA VAL A 58 -13.44 -1.69 -24.45
C VAL A 58 -12.12 -2.40 -24.76
N GLU A 59 -11.98 -2.91 -25.97
CA GLU A 59 -10.79 -3.66 -26.42
C GLU A 59 -9.50 -2.83 -26.55
N SER A 60 -9.61 -1.49 -26.63
CA SER A 60 -8.49 -0.60 -26.95
C SER A 60 -8.32 0.46 -25.88
N ALA A 61 -7.14 0.47 -25.26
CA ALA A 61 -6.73 1.51 -24.31
C ALA A 61 -6.85 2.93 -24.93
N HIS A 62 -6.42 3.12 -26.18
CA HIS A 62 -6.54 4.41 -26.88
C HIS A 62 -7.97 4.95 -26.91
N LYS A 63 -8.97 4.09 -27.12
CA LYS A 63 -10.39 4.52 -27.10
C LYS A 63 -10.81 5.03 -25.73
N ILE A 64 -10.28 4.45 -24.66
CA ILE A 64 -10.55 4.92 -23.29
C ILE A 64 -9.92 6.30 -23.11
N TRP A 65 -8.63 6.46 -23.41
CA TRP A 65 -7.96 7.77 -23.37
C TRP A 65 -8.72 8.85 -24.19
N GLU A 66 -9.21 8.50 -25.37
CA GLU A 66 -9.95 9.40 -26.26
C GLU A 66 -11.36 9.78 -25.75
N LYS A 67 -12.07 8.87 -25.06
CA LYS A 67 -13.49 9.08 -24.74
C LYS A 67 -13.78 9.52 -23.32
N THR A 68 -12.88 9.30 -22.36
CA THR A 68 -13.23 9.42 -20.93
C THR A 68 -12.87 10.76 -20.31
N ASP A 69 -13.76 11.33 -19.51
CA ASP A 69 -13.55 12.58 -18.79
C ASP A 69 -12.60 12.39 -17.59
N VAL A 70 -12.68 11.22 -16.93
CA VAL A 70 -11.85 10.85 -15.79
C VAL A 70 -11.20 9.50 -16.07
N ILE A 71 -9.89 9.38 -15.87
CA ILE A 71 -9.11 8.17 -16.10
C ILE A 71 -8.54 7.71 -14.78
N LEU A 72 -8.77 6.45 -14.45
CA LEU A 72 -8.26 5.81 -13.25
C LEU A 72 -7.16 4.80 -13.62
N LYS A 73 -6.00 4.97 -12.98
CA LYS A 73 -4.90 4.01 -12.99
C LYS A 73 -4.42 3.79 -11.55
N ILE A 74 -3.73 2.69 -11.32
CA ILE A 74 -3.01 2.44 -10.07
C ILE A 74 -1.67 3.17 -10.11
N ARG A 75 -0.84 2.86 -11.11
CA ARG A 75 0.53 3.37 -11.20
C ARG A 75 0.59 4.65 -12.05
N PRO A 76 1.71 5.41 -11.97
CA PRO A 76 1.92 6.51 -12.88
C PRO A 76 1.89 5.99 -14.33
N PRO A 77 1.38 6.79 -15.30
CA PRO A 77 1.48 6.44 -16.71
C PRO A 77 2.94 6.22 -17.10
N GLU A 78 3.20 5.19 -17.91
CA GLU A 78 4.56 4.85 -18.36
C GLU A 78 4.64 4.68 -19.89
N GLU A 79 5.82 4.36 -20.39
CA GLU A 79 6.05 4.12 -21.81
C GLU A 79 5.55 2.72 -22.20
N THR A 80 4.72 2.66 -23.23
CA THR A 80 4.21 1.39 -23.74
C THR A 80 5.30 0.68 -24.54
N HIS A 81 5.51 -0.60 -24.26
CA HIS A 81 6.47 -1.41 -25.01
C HIS A 81 6.04 -1.71 -26.45
N GLU A 82 4.75 -1.50 -26.78
CA GLU A 82 4.17 -1.85 -28.07
C GLU A 82 4.24 -0.72 -29.10
N THR A 83 4.11 0.54 -28.68
CA THR A 83 4.04 1.68 -29.60
C THR A 83 5.12 2.74 -29.38
N GLU A 84 6.04 2.53 -28.42
CA GLU A 84 7.04 3.53 -27.97
C GLU A 84 6.38 4.88 -27.58
N GLU A 85 5.07 4.86 -27.31
CA GLU A 85 4.29 6.01 -26.90
C GLU A 85 4.16 6.02 -25.38
N HIS A 86 4.30 7.21 -24.79
CA HIS A 86 4.13 7.38 -23.35
C HIS A 86 2.65 7.63 -23.03
N GLU A 87 2.04 6.83 -22.15
CA GLU A 87 0.61 6.91 -21.81
C GLU A 87 0.18 8.33 -21.37
N ALA A 88 1.05 9.04 -20.64
CA ALA A 88 0.80 10.44 -20.24
C ALA A 88 0.52 11.39 -21.42
N ASP A 89 1.09 11.14 -22.60
CA ASP A 89 0.90 11.98 -23.78
C ASP A 89 -0.49 11.77 -24.41
N LEU A 90 -1.18 10.67 -24.07
CA LEU A 90 -2.57 10.37 -24.47
C LEU A 90 -3.62 11.11 -23.65
N LEU A 91 -3.24 11.74 -22.53
CA LEU A 91 -4.19 12.50 -21.72
C LEU A 91 -4.71 13.69 -22.52
N ARG A 92 -6.03 13.77 -22.71
CA ARG A 92 -6.63 14.89 -23.44
C ARG A 92 -6.75 16.15 -22.59
N LYS A 93 -6.72 17.29 -23.28
CA LYS A 93 -7.08 18.58 -22.70
C LYS A 93 -8.45 18.51 -22.04
N GLY A 94 -8.52 18.94 -20.78
CA GLY A 94 -9.75 18.94 -19.98
C GLY A 94 -10.14 17.61 -19.33
N ALA A 95 -9.48 16.50 -19.66
CA ALA A 95 -9.67 15.23 -18.95
C ALA A 95 -8.89 15.22 -17.63
N CYS A 96 -9.27 14.34 -16.70
CA CYS A 96 -8.65 14.19 -15.40
C CYS A 96 -8.06 12.79 -15.20
N LEU A 97 -6.75 12.69 -14.95
CA LEU A 97 -6.08 11.45 -14.54
C LEU A 97 -6.00 11.37 -13.02
N ILE A 98 -6.38 10.22 -12.44
CA ILE A 98 -6.27 9.92 -11.01
C ILE A 98 -5.46 8.63 -10.85
N CYS A 99 -4.28 8.73 -10.23
CA CYS A 99 -3.39 7.59 -9.96
C CYS A 99 -2.33 7.95 -8.92
N LEU A 100 -1.50 6.97 -8.54
CA LEU A 100 -0.24 7.27 -7.87
C LEU A 100 0.66 8.01 -8.88
N LEU A 101 1.21 9.17 -8.52
CA LEU A 101 2.09 9.96 -9.40
C LEU A 101 3.49 10.15 -8.82
N ASN A 102 3.67 10.07 -7.50
CA ASN A 102 4.94 10.37 -6.83
C ASN A 102 5.57 11.68 -7.32
N PRO A 103 4.86 12.83 -7.18
CA PRO A 103 5.25 14.08 -7.84
C PRO A 103 6.64 14.58 -7.45
N GLY A 104 7.10 14.29 -6.22
CA GLY A 104 8.44 14.65 -5.75
C GLY A 104 9.58 13.86 -6.42
N ARG A 105 9.30 12.77 -7.13
CA ARG A 105 10.31 11.91 -7.80
C ARG A 105 10.19 11.90 -9.32
N ASN A 106 9.03 12.27 -9.87
CA ASN A 106 8.71 12.11 -11.29
C ASN A 106 8.57 13.44 -12.04
N SER A 107 9.59 14.30 -11.96
CA SER A 107 9.51 15.65 -12.54
C SER A 107 9.25 15.69 -14.06
N ASP A 108 9.79 14.73 -14.81
CA ASP A 108 9.61 14.69 -16.27
C ASP A 108 8.20 14.22 -16.66
N LEU A 109 7.62 13.28 -15.91
CA LEU A 109 6.21 12.90 -16.06
C LEU A 109 5.28 14.09 -15.83
N LEU A 110 5.55 14.88 -14.78
CA LEU A 110 4.75 16.09 -14.50
C LEU A 110 4.85 17.11 -15.64
N LYS A 111 6.04 17.30 -16.24
CA LYS A 111 6.22 18.17 -17.41
C LYS A 111 5.46 17.64 -18.63
N ARG A 112 5.43 16.32 -18.85
CA ARG A 112 4.64 15.70 -19.94
C ARG A 112 3.15 15.97 -19.75
N LEU A 113 2.62 15.60 -18.58
CA LEU A 113 1.21 15.82 -18.24
C LEU A 113 0.81 17.29 -18.36
N ALA A 114 1.67 18.23 -17.92
CA ALA A 114 1.39 19.67 -18.03
C ALA A 114 1.22 20.16 -19.48
N LYS A 115 1.93 19.56 -20.45
CA LYS A 115 1.82 19.94 -21.87
C LYS A 115 0.48 19.55 -22.49
N THR A 116 -0.21 18.56 -21.93
CA THR A 116 -1.48 18.05 -22.47
C THR A 116 -2.66 18.98 -22.25
N GLY A 117 -2.59 19.84 -21.24
CA GLY A 117 -3.73 20.64 -20.77
C GLY A 117 -4.81 19.82 -20.04
N GLY A 118 -4.50 18.57 -19.67
CA GLY A 118 -5.30 17.76 -18.75
C GLY A 118 -5.02 18.10 -17.27
N THR A 119 -5.84 17.57 -16.38
CA THR A 119 -5.67 17.65 -14.92
C THR A 119 -5.17 16.32 -14.40
N ALA A 120 -4.23 16.32 -13.44
CA ALA A 120 -3.75 15.10 -12.80
C ALA A 120 -3.88 15.21 -11.27
N ILE A 121 -4.48 14.21 -10.63
CA ILE A 121 -4.66 14.11 -9.18
C ILE A 121 -3.75 12.98 -8.68
N ALA A 122 -2.71 13.36 -7.93
CA ALA A 122 -1.82 12.43 -7.25
C ALA A 122 -2.47 11.93 -5.95
N VAL A 123 -2.97 10.69 -5.94
CA VAL A 123 -3.62 10.15 -4.73
C VAL A 123 -2.62 9.85 -3.61
N ASP A 124 -1.33 9.70 -3.93
CA ASP A 124 -0.22 9.63 -2.97
C ASP A 124 0.11 10.96 -2.31
N ALA A 125 -0.43 12.08 -2.79
CA ALA A 125 -0.23 13.42 -2.23
C ALA A 125 -1.42 13.89 -1.37
N ILE A 126 -2.37 13.01 -1.04
CA ILE A 126 -3.52 13.34 -0.21
C ILE A 126 -3.03 13.74 1.20
N PRO A 127 -3.45 14.91 1.73
CA PRO A 127 -3.05 15.36 3.06
C PRO A 127 -3.53 14.40 4.15
N ARG A 128 -2.64 14.08 5.10
CA ARG A 128 -2.95 13.24 6.26
C ARG A 128 -3.73 14.02 7.33
N ILE A 129 -5.00 14.26 7.05
CA ILE A 129 -5.96 14.92 7.95
C ILE A 129 -7.19 14.04 8.11
N SER A 130 -7.89 14.12 9.25
CA SER A 130 -8.99 13.20 9.60
C SER A 130 -10.06 13.09 8.51
N ARG A 131 -10.47 14.21 7.89
CA ARG A 131 -11.50 14.22 6.82
C ARG A 131 -11.08 13.54 5.51
N ALA A 132 -9.78 13.28 5.31
CA ALA A 132 -9.23 12.70 4.09
C ALA A 132 -8.76 11.24 4.28
N GLN A 133 -8.87 10.69 5.48
CA GLN A 133 -8.40 9.32 5.79
C GLN A 133 -9.03 8.25 4.92
N SER A 134 -10.32 8.39 4.56
CA SER A 134 -11.01 7.45 3.67
C SER A 134 -10.49 7.46 2.23
N MET A 135 -9.71 8.47 1.86
CA MET A 135 -9.10 8.60 0.53
C MET A 135 -7.61 8.26 0.54
N ASP A 136 -7.01 7.97 1.70
CA ASP A 136 -5.58 7.70 1.82
C ASP A 136 -5.23 6.30 1.26
N VAL A 137 -4.77 6.31 0.01
CA VAL A 137 -4.31 5.10 -0.70
C VAL A 137 -3.05 4.50 -0.06
N LEU A 138 -2.16 5.32 0.51
CA LEU A 138 -0.91 4.85 1.10
C LEU A 138 -1.19 4.06 2.36
N SER A 139 -2.09 4.54 3.21
CA SER A 139 -2.54 3.81 4.40
C SER A 139 -3.25 2.50 4.02
N SER A 140 -4.11 2.52 3.00
CA SER A 140 -4.78 1.31 2.50
C SER A 140 -3.77 0.26 2.02
N MET A 141 -2.78 0.65 1.23
CA MET A 141 -1.75 -0.26 0.72
C MET A 141 -0.77 -0.71 1.80
N ALA A 142 -0.43 0.16 2.75
CA ALA A 142 0.41 -0.20 3.90
C ALA A 142 -0.28 -1.26 4.77
N ASN A 143 -1.59 -1.13 5.01
CA ASN A 143 -2.35 -2.13 5.77
C ASN A 143 -2.31 -3.51 5.09
N ILE A 144 -2.58 -3.58 3.78
CA ILE A 144 -2.48 -4.81 3.00
C ILE A 144 -1.06 -5.37 3.04
N SER A 145 -0.04 -4.52 2.91
CA SER A 145 1.36 -4.93 2.88
C SER A 145 1.80 -5.55 4.21
N GLY A 146 1.37 -4.99 5.34
CA GLY A 146 1.66 -5.55 6.67
C GLY A 146 1.05 -6.94 6.87
N TYR A 147 -0.21 -7.12 6.48
CA TYR A 147 -0.87 -8.42 6.50
C TYR A 147 -0.19 -9.43 5.56
N ARG A 148 0.15 -8.98 4.33
CA ARG A 148 0.82 -9.82 3.35
C ARG A 148 2.21 -10.24 3.82
N ALA A 149 2.97 -9.37 4.48
CA ALA A 149 4.28 -9.69 5.03
C ALA A 149 4.22 -10.86 6.02
N VAL A 150 3.22 -10.89 6.90
CA VAL A 150 3.01 -12.02 7.82
C VAL A 150 2.61 -13.30 7.07
N THR A 151 1.76 -13.18 6.05
CA THR A 151 1.37 -14.31 5.20
C THR A 151 2.58 -14.94 4.49
N GLU A 152 3.45 -14.10 3.91
CA GLU A 152 4.70 -14.54 3.28
C GLU A 152 5.65 -15.16 4.30
N ALA A 153 5.78 -14.56 5.48
CA ALA A 153 6.60 -15.11 6.55
C ALA A 153 6.11 -16.50 6.98
N ALA A 154 4.80 -16.67 7.18
CA ALA A 154 4.20 -17.97 7.51
C ALA A 154 4.37 -19.01 6.39
N HIS A 155 4.31 -18.60 5.13
CA HIS A 155 4.52 -19.49 4.00
C HIS A 155 5.97 -20.01 3.92
N ASN A 156 6.94 -19.14 4.20
CA ASN A 156 8.37 -19.46 4.09
C ASN A 156 8.98 -20.03 5.38
N PHE A 157 8.31 -19.88 6.53
CA PHE A 157 8.82 -20.33 7.83
C PHE A 157 8.46 -21.80 8.09
N GLY A 158 9.47 -22.64 8.34
CA GLY A 158 9.31 -24.09 8.49
C GLY A 158 8.72 -24.59 9.82
N ARG A 159 8.09 -23.71 10.63
CA ARG A 159 7.46 -24.06 11.92
C ARG A 159 6.12 -23.35 12.07
N LEU A 160 5.32 -23.81 13.03
CA LEU A 160 4.03 -23.19 13.36
C LEU A 160 4.23 -21.83 14.03
N PHE A 161 3.34 -20.89 13.72
CA PHE A 161 3.24 -19.62 14.47
C PHE A 161 2.63 -19.86 15.84
N THR A 162 1.53 -20.60 15.89
CA THR A 162 0.80 -20.89 17.13
C THR A 162 1.54 -21.93 17.96
N GLY A 163 1.76 -21.64 19.25
CA GLY A 163 2.23 -22.62 20.21
C GLY A 163 1.15 -23.68 20.47
N GLN A 164 1.56 -24.95 20.57
CA GLN A 164 0.63 -26.06 20.76
C GLN A 164 1.17 -27.05 21.79
N ILE A 165 0.26 -27.62 22.59
CA ILE A 165 0.53 -28.82 23.40
C ILE A 165 -0.21 -29.97 22.73
N THR A 166 0.53 -30.99 22.33
CA THR A 166 -0.01 -32.18 21.66
C THR A 166 0.42 -33.43 22.42
N ALA A 167 -0.13 -34.59 22.05
CA ALA A 167 0.33 -35.87 22.57
C ALA A 167 1.83 -36.12 22.29
N ALA A 168 2.40 -35.52 21.24
CA ALA A 168 3.81 -35.63 20.88
C ALA A 168 4.73 -34.63 21.60
N GLY A 169 4.19 -33.78 22.49
CA GLY A 169 4.93 -32.78 23.25
C GLY A 169 4.50 -31.34 22.99
N ARG A 170 5.29 -30.41 23.51
CA ARG A 170 5.03 -28.96 23.45
C ARG A 170 5.84 -28.31 22.33
N ILE A 171 5.15 -27.60 21.45
CA ILE A 171 5.73 -26.77 20.40
C ILE A 171 5.60 -25.31 20.84
N PRO A 172 6.70 -24.56 21.00
CA PRO A 172 6.63 -23.15 21.35
C PRO A 172 6.08 -22.31 20.17
N PRO A 173 5.41 -21.19 20.45
CA PRO A 173 4.99 -20.25 19.41
C PRO A 173 6.20 -19.60 18.74
N ALA A 174 6.01 -19.13 17.50
CA ALA A 174 6.98 -18.28 16.84
C ALA A 174 7.11 -16.93 17.56
N LYS A 175 8.32 -16.37 17.54
CA LYS A 175 8.60 -15.00 18.00
C LYS A 175 8.78 -14.09 16.79
N VAL A 176 8.00 -13.02 16.71
CA VAL A 176 8.02 -12.05 15.62
C VAL A 176 8.44 -10.69 16.16
N LEU A 177 9.47 -10.09 15.57
CA LEU A 177 9.86 -8.70 15.82
C LEU A 177 9.34 -7.81 14.69
N VAL A 178 8.62 -6.73 15.03
CA VAL A 178 8.18 -5.71 14.08
C VAL A 178 8.91 -4.40 14.36
N ILE A 179 9.68 -3.92 13.38
CA ILE A 179 10.45 -2.66 13.49
C ILE A 179 9.72 -1.57 12.70
N GLY A 180 9.22 -0.57 13.41
CA GLY A 180 8.28 0.43 12.93
C GLY A 180 6.82 -0.02 13.14
N ALA A 181 6.02 0.83 13.78
CA ALA A 181 4.60 0.66 14.05
C ALA A 181 3.79 1.79 13.39
N GLY A 182 4.07 2.03 12.12
CA GLY A 182 3.12 2.70 11.21
C GLY A 182 1.97 1.75 10.83
N VAL A 183 1.15 2.16 9.86
CA VAL A 183 -0.02 1.35 9.41
C VAL A 183 0.37 -0.08 8.98
N ALA A 184 1.50 -0.24 8.28
CA ALA A 184 2.00 -1.56 7.90
C ALA A 184 2.47 -2.37 9.11
N GLY A 185 3.22 -1.75 10.02
CA GLY A 185 3.70 -2.40 11.25
C GLY A 185 2.58 -2.86 12.15
N LEU A 186 1.58 -2.00 12.41
CA LEU A 186 0.40 -2.37 13.21
C LEU A 186 -0.41 -3.49 12.54
N SER A 187 -0.58 -3.45 11.22
CA SER A 187 -1.22 -4.54 10.48
C SER A 187 -0.45 -5.87 10.63
N ALA A 188 0.89 -5.84 10.55
CA ALA A 188 1.73 -7.00 10.77
C ALA A 188 1.65 -7.52 12.22
N ILE A 189 1.63 -6.62 13.21
CA ILE A 189 1.44 -6.98 14.63
C ILE A 189 0.12 -7.72 14.81
N GLY A 190 -0.99 -7.15 14.33
CA GLY A 190 -2.31 -7.77 14.44
C GLY A 190 -2.40 -9.12 13.75
N ALA A 191 -1.86 -9.23 12.53
CA ALA A 191 -1.85 -10.49 11.79
C ALA A 191 -1.01 -11.56 12.50
N ALA A 192 0.20 -11.24 12.97
CA ALA A 192 1.06 -12.19 13.67
C ALA A 192 0.47 -12.63 15.02
N GLN A 193 -0.12 -11.69 15.78
CA GLN A 193 -0.85 -11.99 17.03
C GLN A 193 -2.04 -12.92 16.76
N SER A 194 -2.81 -12.68 15.70
CA SER A 194 -3.96 -13.53 15.34
C SER A 194 -3.55 -14.97 15.00
N LEU A 195 -2.32 -15.17 14.51
CA LEU A 195 -1.73 -16.49 14.28
C LEU A 195 -1.13 -17.13 15.55
N GLY A 196 -1.20 -16.46 16.70
CA GLY A 196 -0.72 -16.98 17.99
C GLY A 196 0.79 -16.89 18.19
N ALA A 197 1.47 -16.03 17.43
CA ALA A 197 2.88 -15.71 17.67
C ALA A 197 3.06 -14.78 18.88
N ILE A 198 4.22 -14.85 19.51
CA ILE A 198 4.67 -13.82 20.47
C ILE A 198 5.23 -12.66 19.65
N VAL A 199 4.57 -11.51 19.72
CA VAL A 199 4.98 -10.33 18.94
C VAL A 199 5.63 -9.30 19.84
N ARG A 200 6.79 -8.83 19.40
CA ARG A 200 7.52 -7.69 19.94
C ARG A 200 7.58 -6.60 18.90
N ALA A 201 7.46 -5.35 19.30
CA ALA A 201 7.52 -4.23 18.37
C ALA A 201 8.33 -3.07 18.93
N PHE A 202 8.99 -2.36 18.02
CA PHE A 202 9.76 -1.16 18.31
C PHE A 202 9.34 -0.05 17.35
N ASP A 203 9.19 1.18 17.85
CA ASP A 203 9.04 2.39 17.05
C ASP A 203 9.74 3.53 17.79
N THR A 204 10.27 4.50 17.05
CA THR A 204 10.94 5.66 17.66
C THR A 204 9.96 6.67 18.24
N ARG A 205 8.68 6.61 17.83
CA ARG A 205 7.61 7.47 18.34
C ARG A 205 7.03 6.83 19.60
N THR A 206 7.10 7.55 20.72
CA THR A 206 6.53 7.04 21.98
C THR A 206 5.00 6.95 21.94
N SER A 207 4.33 7.73 21.07
CA SER A 207 2.87 7.80 20.96
C SER A 207 2.22 6.50 20.49
N VAL A 208 2.95 5.59 19.82
CA VAL A 208 2.40 4.31 19.35
C VAL A 208 2.55 3.18 20.38
N ARG A 209 3.14 3.45 21.55
CA ARG A 209 3.30 2.47 22.63
C ARG A 209 1.96 1.85 23.04
N GLU A 210 0.99 2.69 23.35
CA GLU A 210 -0.34 2.23 23.78
C GLU A 210 -1.05 1.44 22.67
N GLU A 211 -0.89 1.86 21.42
CA GLU A 211 -1.44 1.14 20.26
C GLU A 211 -0.85 -0.27 20.17
N ILE A 212 0.48 -0.41 20.21
CA ILE A 212 1.19 -1.70 20.18
C ILE A 212 0.73 -2.61 21.32
N GLN A 213 0.67 -2.08 22.54
CA GLN A 213 0.28 -2.84 23.72
C GLN A 213 -1.20 -3.25 23.67
N SER A 214 -2.08 -2.39 23.15
CA SER A 214 -3.51 -2.71 22.98
C SER A 214 -3.75 -3.88 22.02
N MET A 215 -2.83 -4.10 21.08
CA MET A 215 -2.83 -5.25 20.16
C MET A 215 -2.21 -6.52 20.78
N GLY A 216 -1.74 -6.46 22.03
CA GLY A 216 -1.15 -7.59 22.76
C GLY A 216 0.33 -7.80 22.50
N ALA A 217 1.01 -6.91 21.77
CA ALA A 217 2.44 -6.98 21.53
C ALA A 217 3.27 -6.31 22.64
N GLU A 218 4.47 -6.84 22.88
CA GLU A 218 5.45 -6.25 23.78
C GLU A 218 6.12 -5.05 23.08
N TYR A 219 6.03 -3.87 23.69
CA TYR A 219 6.73 -2.67 23.24
C TYR A 219 8.17 -2.69 23.76
N LEU A 220 9.14 -2.63 22.85
CA LEU A 220 10.56 -2.56 23.16
C LEU A 220 11.00 -1.10 23.30
N GLU A 221 11.87 -0.84 24.28
CA GLU A 221 12.41 0.48 24.57
C GLU A 221 13.94 0.47 24.49
N THR A 222 14.52 1.57 24.02
CA THR A 222 15.95 1.84 24.13
C THR A 222 16.29 2.43 25.50
N ASN A 223 17.55 2.32 25.91
CA ASN A 223 18.04 2.91 27.16
C ASN A 223 18.22 4.44 27.06
N LEU A 224 17.95 5.03 25.90
CA LEU A 224 18.03 6.46 25.65
C LEU A 224 16.62 7.01 25.41
N GLU A 225 16.25 8.05 26.16
CA GLU A 225 14.99 8.77 25.98
C GLU A 225 15.15 9.85 24.90
N GLU A 226 14.74 9.54 23.67
CA GLU A 226 14.61 10.50 22.57
C GLU A 226 13.32 10.18 21.81
N ASP A 227 12.42 11.17 21.68
CA ASP A 227 11.17 10.99 20.93
C ASP A 227 11.37 11.28 19.44
N GLY A 228 11.12 10.26 18.62
CA GLY A 228 11.21 10.29 17.17
C GLY A 228 10.02 10.91 16.46
N ALA A 229 9.02 11.43 17.18
CA ALA A 229 7.89 12.12 16.58
C ALA A 229 8.30 13.35 15.73
N GLY A 230 7.84 13.36 14.49
CA GLY A 230 7.92 14.45 13.53
C GLY A 230 6.53 15.03 13.20
N SER A 231 6.43 15.77 12.09
CA SER A 231 5.17 16.40 11.67
C SER A 231 4.22 15.41 10.98
N GLY A 232 2.91 15.58 11.18
CA GLY A 232 1.88 14.78 10.49
C GLY A 232 1.89 13.28 10.84
N GLY A 233 2.39 12.93 12.03
CA GLY A 233 2.49 11.54 12.50
C GLY A 233 3.67 10.75 11.94
N TYR A 234 4.56 11.37 11.14
CA TYR A 234 5.79 10.74 10.66
C TYR A 234 6.89 10.74 11.71
N ALA A 235 7.84 9.81 11.56
CA ALA A 235 9.09 9.82 12.33
C ALA A 235 10.10 10.82 11.72
N LYS A 236 11.01 11.32 12.56
CA LYS A 236 12.18 12.12 12.15
C LYS A 236 13.47 11.28 12.24
N THR A 237 14.56 11.81 11.71
CA THR A 237 15.90 11.20 11.89
C THR A 237 16.35 11.36 13.35
N MET A 238 16.78 10.27 13.98
CA MET A 238 17.28 10.22 15.35
C MET A 238 18.77 10.58 15.46
N SER A 239 19.25 10.87 16.67
CA SER A 239 20.68 11.03 16.95
C SER A 239 21.49 9.76 16.63
N LYS A 240 22.81 9.91 16.45
CA LYS A 240 23.69 8.75 16.17
C LYS A 240 23.74 7.81 17.37
N GLU A 241 23.77 8.38 18.56
CA GLU A 241 23.78 7.69 19.84
C GLU A 241 22.50 6.85 20.02
N PHE A 242 21.34 7.40 19.63
CA PHE A 242 20.09 6.66 19.62
C PHE A 242 20.13 5.50 18.62
N ILE A 243 20.61 5.74 17.39
CA ILE A 243 20.73 4.69 16.37
C ILE A 243 21.67 3.56 16.85
N GLU A 244 22.78 3.89 17.52
CA GLU A 244 23.66 2.87 18.10
C GLU A 244 22.96 2.05 19.20
N SER A 245 22.19 2.70 20.08
CA SER A 245 21.39 2.01 21.10
C SER A 245 20.31 1.11 20.48
N GLU A 246 19.62 1.61 19.47
CA GLU A 246 18.61 0.90 18.68
C GLU A 246 19.21 -0.35 18.00
N MET A 247 20.36 -0.22 17.34
CA MET A 247 21.03 -1.35 16.68
C MET A 247 21.49 -2.41 17.69
N ASN A 248 21.95 -2.01 18.88
CA ASN A 248 22.30 -2.95 19.95
C ASN A 248 21.07 -3.71 20.45
N LEU A 249 19.94 -3.03 20.64
CA LEU A 249 18.67 -3.66 20.99
C LEU A 249 18.26 -4.70 19.92
N PHE A 250 18.31 -4.33 18.64
CA PHE A 250 17.96 -5.24 17.55
C PHE A 250 18.91 -6.44 17.45
N ALA A 251 20.21 -6.24 17.69
CA ALA A 251 21.18 -7.32 17.70
C ALA A 251 20.89 -8.36 18.80
N GLU A 252 20.46 -7.92 19.99
CA GLU A 252 20.04 -8.84 21.05
C GLU A 252 18.73 -9.56 20.71
N GLN A 253 17.73 -8.85 20.18
CA GLN A 253 16.45 -9.46 19.77
C GLN A 253 16.65 -10.49 18.64
N ALA A 254 17.49 -10.18 17.65
CA ALA A 254 17.75 -11.02 16.49
C ALA A 254 18.28 -12.43 16.85
N LYS A 255 18.90 -12.59 18.02
CA LYS A 255 19.39 -13.89 18.50
C LYS A 255 18.27 -14.86 18.87
N GLU A 256 17.08 -14.35 19.20
CA GLU A 256 15.99 -15.18 19.75
C GLU A 256 14.70 -15.16 18.95
N VAL A 257 14.46 -14.14 18.11
CA VAL A 257 13.26 -14.06 17.28
C VAL A 257 13.39 -14.96 16.04
N ASN A 258 12.25 -15.39 15.51
CA ASN A 258 12.22 -16.25 14.32
C ASN A 258 12.02 -15.46 13.03
N ILE A 259 11.28 -14.35 13.12
CA ILE A 259 10.87 -13.52 11.98
C ILE A 259 11.05 -12.06 12.38
N ILE A 260 11.60 -11.27 11.47
CA ILE A 260 11.74 -9.82 11.61
C ILE A 260 11.00 -9.16 10.44
N ILE A 261 10.07 -8.26 10.74
CA ILE A 261 9.34 -7.45 9.74
C ILE A 261 9.74 -5.99 9.94
N THR A 262 10.44 -5.43 8.95
CA THR A 262 10.92 -4.04 8.99
C THR A 262 10.01 -3.15 8.15
N THR A 263 9.38 -2.16 8.78
CA THR A 263 8.47 -1.19 8.14
C THR A 263 8.86 0.26 8.39
N ALA A 264 9.98 0.50 9.10
CA ALA A 264 10.51 1.84 9.31
C ALA A 264 10.88 2.50 7.97
N ALA A 265 10.14 3.54 7.60
CA ALA A 265 10.35 4.31 6.39
C ALA A 265 10.15 5.81 6.70
N ILE A 266 11.14 6.62 6.35
CA ILE A 266 11.08 8.08 6.47
C ILE A 266 10.78 8.64 5.08
N PRO A 267 9.68 9.38 4.88
CA PRO A 267 9.36 9.94 3.57
C PRO A 267 10.53 10.74 2.98
N GLY A 268 10.91 10.40 1.74
CA GLY A 268 11.98 11.09 1.02
C GLY A 268 13.40 10.63 1.33
N LYS A 269 13.60 9.64 2.20
CA LYS A 269 14.90 9.00 2.48
C LYS A 269 14.81 7.49 2.42
#